data_AF-A0A9P6Q480-F1
#
_entry.id   AF-A0A9P6Q480-F1
#
_cell.length_a   1.000
_cell.length_b   1.000
_cell.length_c   1.000
_cell.angle_alpha   90.00
_cell.angle_beta   90.00
_cell.angle_gamma   90.00
#
_symmetry.space_group_name_H-M   'P 1'
#
loop_
_entity.id
_entity.type
_entity.pdbx_description
1 polymer ?
#
loop_
_entity_poly.entity_id
_entity_poly.type
_entity_poly.pdbx_seq_one_letter_code
_entity_poly.pdbx_strand_id
1 'polypeptide(L)'
;MANARSKKQTKSSSPLWFLRAPAPPKTHAHPIPILGYILIALIVVQWLHATSLAVKIQCLVGAGLFSCTEYIFYTMTVEAPDGTVSVRPFAGRPGHTTVHQYIMNVFYIPLLIHGYHALIGSTVLRIVLFPINIWILEIIEG
;
A
#
# COMPACT_ATOMS: atom_id res chain seq x y z
N MET A 1 51.55 -17.46 -9.21
CA MET A 1 51.45 -16.46 -8.12
C MET A 1 50.08 -15.79 -8.22
N ALA A 2 49.11 -16.25 -7.44
CA ALA A 2 47.73 -15.76 -7.47
C ALA A 2 47.52 -14.70 -6.39
N ASN A 3 47.02 -13.52 -6.80
CA ASN A 3 46.85 -12.35 -5.94
C ASN A 3 45.41 -12.31 -5.40
N ALA A 4 45.20 -12.85 -4.19
CA ALA A 4 43.92 -12.80 -3.50
C ALA A 4 43.75 -11.45 -2.78
N ARG A 5 43.03 -10.50 -3.40
CA ARG A 5 42.61 -9.26 -2.73
C ARG A 5 41.43 -9.54 -1.80
N SER A 6 41.73 -9.66 -0.52
CA SER A 6 40.75 -9.64 0.57
C SER A 6 40.05 -8.27 0.62
N LYS A 7 38.77 -8.23 0.22
CA LYS A 7 37.90 -7.06 0.44
C LYS A 7 37.46 -7.08 1.91
N LYS A 8 38.07 -6.24 2.74
CA LYS A 8 37.58 -5.93 4.09
C LYS A 8 36.20 -5.29 3.98
N GLN A 9 35.17 -6.04 4.38
CA GLN A 9 33.80 -5.59 4.49
C GLN A 9 33.68 -4.75 5.77
N THR A 10 33.72 -3.43 5.64
CA THR A 10 33.43 -2.50 6.74
C THR A 10 31.96 -2.64 7.13
N LYS A 11 31.69 -3.32 8.25
CA LYS A 11 30.37 -3.34 8.92
C LYS A 11 30.06 -1.92 9.42
N SER A 12 29.23 -1.21 8.68
CA SER A 12 28.56 0.01 9.16
C SER A 12 27.46 -0.43 10.14
N SER A 13 27.72 -0.29 11.43
CA SER A 13 26.73 -0.49 12.49
C SER A 13 25.84 0.75 12.58
N SER A 14 24.79 0.79 11.75
CA SER A 14 23.69 1.74 11.94
C SER A 14 22.97 1.45 13.27
N PRO A 15 22.81 2.44 14.16
CA PRO A 15 22.20 2.27 15.48
C PRO A 15 20.67 2.10 15.45
N LEU A 16 20.03 2.02 14.28
CA LEU A 16 18.58 1.91 14.11
C LEU A 16 18.14 0.55 13.54
N TRP A 17 18.90 -0.52 13.78
CA TRP A 17 18.57 -1.85 13.26
C TRP A 17 17.22 -2.40 13.78
N PHE A 18 16.73 -1.91 14.92
CA PHE A 18 15.43 -2.29 15.49
C PHE A 18 14.24 -1.52 14.89
N LEU A 19 14.46 -0.43 14.15
CA LEU A 19 13.42 0.25 13.37
C LEU A 19 13.25 -0.33 11.97
N ARG A 20 14.00 -1.38 11.63
CA ARG A 20 13.91 -2.11 10.37
C ARG A 20 13.55 -3.55 10.66
N ALA A 21 12.27 -3.80 10.92
CA ALA A 21 11.76 -5.15 10.76
C ALA A 21 11.85 -5.49 9.26
N PRO A 22 12.67 -6.47 8.82
CA PRO A 22 12.53 -6.98 7.48
C PRO A 22 11.09 -7.48 7.33
N ALA A 23 10.42 -7.14 6.23
CA ALA A 23 9.09 -7.64 5.94
C ALA A 23 9.06 -9.15 6.22
N PRO A 24 8.11 -9.66 7.03
CA PRO A 24 8.13 -11.04 7.47
C PRO A 24 8.23 -11.95 6.25
N PRO A 25 9.18 -12.89 6.21
CA PRO A 25 9.34 -13.72 5.04
C PRO A 25 8.02 -14.47 4.78
N LYS A 26 7.65 -14.66 3.52
CA LYS A 26 6.37 -15.29 3.09
C LYS A 26 6.13 -16.67 3.74
N THR A 27 7.16 -17.27 4.29
CA THR A 27 7.14 -18.49 5.12
C THR A 27 6.40 -18.35 6.45
N HIS A 28 6.11 -17.13 6.92
CA HIS A 28 5.31 -16.85 8.12
C HIS A 28 3.91 -16.31 7.82
N ALA A 29 3.48 -16.29 6.55
CA ALA A 29 2.09 -15.98 6.25
C ALA A 29 1.20 -17.06 6.88
N HIS A 30 0.49 -16.71 7.95
CA HIS A 30 -0.48 -17.62 8.54
C HIS A 30 -1.57 -17.91 7.51
N PRO A 31 -1.94 -19.19 7.28
CA PRO A 31 -3.06 -19.50 6.43
C PRO A 31 -4.30 -18.81 6.97
N ILE A 32 -5.10 -18.21 6.08
CA ILE A 32 -6.35 -17.57 6.46
C ILE A 32 -7.23 -18.66 7.11
N PRO A 33 -7.73 -18.46 8.34
CA PRO A 33 -8.62 -19.44 8.97
C PRO A 33 -9.86 -19.65 8.10
N ILE A 34 -10.47 -20.83 8.14
CA ILE A 34 -11.67 -21.16 7.33
C ILE A 34 -12.78 -20.10 7.53
N LEU A 35 -12.96 -19.64 8.77
CA LEU A 35 -13.90 -18.58 9.10
C LEU A 35 -13.57 -17.24 8.41
N GLY A 36 -12.29 -16.97 8.12
CA GLY A 36 -11.86 -15.80 7.36
C GLY A 36 -12.37 -15.80 5.93
N TYR A 37 -12.38 -16.95 5.24
CA TYR A 37 -12.97 -17.06 3.91
C TYR A 37 -14.49 -16.83 3.92
N ILE A 38 -15.18 -17.33 4.95
CA ILE A 38 -16.61 -17.08 5.13
C ILE A 38 -16.88 -15.60 5.35
N LEU A 39 -16.10 -14.94 6.22
CA LEU A 39 -16.22 -13.50 6.46
C LEU A 39 -15.99 -12.69 5.18
N ILE A 40 -14.95 -13.00 4.41
CA ILE A 40 -14.68 -12.35 3.13
C ILE A 40 -15.88 -12.54 2.19
N ALA A 41 -16.40 -13.76 2.05
CA ALA A 41 -17.56 -14.03 1.19
C ALA A 41 -18.80 -13.22 1.60
N LEU A 42 -19.08 -13.13 2.92
CA LEU A 42 -20.19 -12.32 3.44
C LEU A 42 -20.00 -10.83 3.14
N ILE A 43 -18.78 -10.31 3.28
CA ILE A 43 -18.47 -8.91 2.93
C ILE A 43 -18.68 -8.67 1.43
N VAL A 44 -18.24 -9.58 0.56
CA VAL A 44 -18.45 -9.46 -0.89
C VAL A 44 -19.93 -9.48 -1.26
N VAL A 45 -20.70 -10.43 -0.70
CA VAL A 45 -22.15 -10.52 -0.93
C VAL A 45 -22.85 -9.26 -0.45
N GLN A 46 -22.50 -8.78 0.74
CA GLN A 46 -23.06 -7.55 1.29
C GLN A 46 -22.72 -6.34 0.41
N TRP A 47 -21.48 -6.24 -0.09
CA TRP A 47 -21.07 -5.18 -1.00
C TRP A 47 -21.84 -5.24 -2.33
N LEU A 48 -22.01 -6.44 -2.90
CA LEU A 48 -22.79 -6.64 -4.13
C LEU A 48 -24.24 -6.20 -3.96
N HIS A 49 -24.84 -6.47 -2.80
CA HIS A 49 -26.22 -6.11 -2.50
C HIS A 49 -26.39 -4.62 -2.12
N ALA A 50 -25.44 -4.06 -1.36
CA ALA A 50 -25.54 -2.71 -0.80
C ALA A 50 -25.17 -1.59 -1.79
N THR A 51 -24.44 -1.90 -2.86
CA THR A 51 -23.94 -0.88 -3.79
C THR A 51 -24.64 -0.92 -5.15
N SER A 52 -24.86 0.23 -5.76
CA SER A 52 -25.39 0.31 -7.14
C SER A 52 -24.32 -0.05 -8.17
N LEU A 53 -24.71 -0.40 -9.40
CA LEU A 53 -23.77 -0.70 -10.48
C LEU A 53 -22.79 0.46 -10.74
N ALA A 54 -23.26 1.71 -10.67
CA ALA A 54 -22.42 2.89 -10.84
C ALA A 54 -21.29 2.95 -9.80
N VAL A 55 -21.62 2.68 -8.52
CA VAL A 55 -20.62 2.63 -7.43
C VAL A 55 -19.61 1.52 -7.68
N LYS A 56 -20.07 0.34 -8.10
CA LYS A 56 -19.17 -0.79 -8.41
C LYS A 56 -18.14 -0.44 -9.50
N ILE A 57 -18.59 0.21 -10.58
CA ILE A 57 -17.70 0.67 -11.65
C ILE A 57 -16.72 1.73 -11.13
N GLN A 58 -17.20 2.69 -10.34
CA GLN A 58 -16.32 3.69 -9.71
C GLN A 58 -15.25 3.06 -8.83
N CYS A 59 -15.57 1.99 -8.11
CA CYS A 59 -14.62 1.26 -7.27
C CYS A 59 -13.54 0.56 -8.11
N LEU A 60 -13.92 -0.09 -9.21
CA LEU A 60 -12.97 -0.72 -10.13
C LEU A 60 -12.04 0.30 -10.78
N VAL A 61 -12.60 1.39 -11.32
CA VAL A 61 -11.82 2.45 -11.97
C VAL A 61 -10.92 3.14 -10.94
N GLY A 62 -11.45 3.49 -9.78
CA GLY A 62 -10.69 4.12 -8.71
C GLY A 62 -9.56 3.23 -8.21
N ALA A 63 -9.77 1.92 -8.10
CA ALA A 63 -8.74 0.98 -7.67
C ALA A 63 -7.62 0.92 -8.71
N GLY A 64 -7.97 0.91 -10.00
CA GLY A 64 -7.00 0.99 -11.10
C GLY A 64 -6.21 2.29 -11.07
N LEU A 65 -6.87 3.43 -10.87
CA LEU A 65 -6.21 4.73 -10.76
C LEU A 65 -5.26 4.77 -9.56
N PHE A 66 -5.66 4.24 -8.41
CA PHE A 66 -4.81 4.14 -7.23
C PHE A 66 -3.56 3.30 -7.51
N SER A 67 -3.70 2.14 -8.17
CA SER A 67 -2.56 1.31 -8.59
C SER A 67 -1.61 2.08 -9.54
N CYS A 68 -2.15 2.85 -10.48
CA CYS A 68 -1.35 3.68 -11.37
C CYS A 68 -0.62 4.80 -10.60
N THR A 69 -1.28 5.47 -9.66
CA THR A 69 -0.67 6.50 -8.82
C THR A 69 0.44 5.92 -7.96
N GLU A 70 0.22 4.76 -7.35
CA GLU A 70 1.24 4.02 -6.59
C GLU A 70 2.45 3.70 -7.47
N TYR A 71 2.21 3.17 -8.68
CA TYR A 71 3.27 2.87 -9.63
C TYR A 71 4.08 4.13 -10.03
N ILE A 72 3.39 5.23 -10.32
CA ILE A 72 4.05 6.52 -10.63
C ILE A 72 4.87 6.99 -9.43
N PHE A 73 4.32 6.92 -8.22
CA PHE A 73 5.02 7.33 -7.01
C PHE A 73 6.32 6.52 -6.81
N TYR A 74 6.26 5.20 -6.93
CA TYR A 74 7.43 4.34 -6.78
C TYR A 74 8.48 4.51 -7.87
N THR A 75 8.07 4.85 -9.09
CA THR A 75 9.02 5.12 -10.19
C THR A 75 9.66 6.51 -10.08
N MET A 76 9.00 7.44 -9.39
CA MET A 76 9.46 8.82 -9.20
C MET A 76 10.22 9.03 -7.88
N THR A 77 10.23 8.06 -6.98
CA THR A 77 10.86 8.16 -5.67
C THR A 77 11.88 7.08 -5.42
N VAL A 78 12.94 7.43 -4.69
CA VAL A 78 13.96 6.51 -4.21
C VAL A 78 14.04 6.65 -2.70
N GLU A 79 13.87 5.52 -2.03
CA GLU A 79 14.02 5.37 -0.59
C GLU A 79 15.47 5.01 -0.27
N ALA A 80 16.15 5.87 0.48
CA ALA A 80 17.53 5.67 0.89
C ALA A 80 17.63 4.71 2.09
N PRO A 81 18.81 4.08 2.33
CA PRO A 81 19.00 3.15 3.44
C PRO A 81 18.98 3.79 4.85
N ASP A 82 18.62 5.06 4.99
CA ASP A 82 18.25 5.74 6.24
C ASP A 82 16.73 5.95 6.37
N GLY A 83 15.95 5.58 5.34
CA GLY A 83 14.50 5.80 5.25
C GLY A 83 14.13 7.13 4.60
N THR A 84 15.10 7.94 4.17
CA THR A 84 14.83 9.22 3.50
C THR A 84 14.28 8.95 2.10
N VAL A 85 13.09 9.49 1.81
CA VAL A 85 12.49 9.43 0.47
C VAL A 85 12.89 10.67 -0.32
N SER A 86 13.50 10.46 -1.48
CA SER A 86 13.87 11.54 -2.40
C SER A 86 13.20 11.38 -3.76
N VAL A 87 12.77 12.49 -4.36
CA VAL A 87 12.20 12.48 -5.71
C VAL A 87 13.33 12.35 -6.73
N ARG A 88 13.39 11.21 -7.41
CA ARG A 88 14.35 10.91 -8.47
C ARG A 88 13.62 10.24 -9.63
N PRO A 89 13.17 11.03 -10.62
CA PRO A 89 12.40 10.50 -11.74
C PRO A 89 13.11 9.34 -12.44
N PHE A 90 12.39 8.24 -12.66
CA PHE A 90 12.84 7.03 -13.37
C PHE A 90 14.01 6.28 -12.73
N ALA A 91 14.45 6.67 -11.53
CA ALA A 91 15.47 5.96 -10.75
C ALA A 91 14.85 5.10 -9.63
N GLY A 92 13.53 5.18 -9.47
CA GLY A 92 12.76 4.43 -8.48
C GLY A 92 12.57 2.96 -8.80
N ARG A 93 11.85 2.26 -7.93
CA ARG A 93 11.52 0.84 -8.11
C ARG A 93 10.22 0.69 -8.92
N PRO A 94 10.05 -0.37 -9.72
CA PRO A 94 8.75 -0.65 -10.30
C PRO A 94 7.75 -0.87 -9.16
N GLY A 95 6.66 -0.09 -9.14
CA GLY A 95 5.58 -0.30 -8.19
C GLY A 95 4.97 -1.69 -8.41
N HIS A 96 4.57 -2.35 -7.33
CA HIS A 96 4.05 -3.72 -7.41
C HIS A 96 2.70 -3.80 -6.71
N THR A 97 1.65 -3.29 -7.35
CA THR A 97 0.29 -3.57 -6.90
C THR A 97 -0.05 -5.01 -7.26
N THR A 98 -0.11 -5.86 -6.24
CA THR A 98 -0.52 -7.26 -6.39
C THR A 98 -2.02 -7.36 -6.69
N VAL A 99 -2.47 -8.48 -7.25
CA VAL A 99 -3.90 -8.77 -7.46
C VAL A 99 -4.69 -8.66 -6.14
N HIS A 100 -4.09 -9.08 -5.03
CA HIS A 100 -4.70 -8.97 -3.71
C HIS A 100 -4.87 -7.52 -3.28
N GLN A 101 -3.83 -6.68 -3.43
CA GLN A 101 -3.94 -5.24 -3.15
C GLN A 101 -4.98 -4.55 -4.04
N TYR A 102 -5.03 -4.91 -5.33
CA TYR A 102 -6.06 -4.38 -6.23
C TYR A 102 -7.47 -4.74 -5.76
N ILE A 103 -7.72 -6.01 -5.41
CA ILE A 103 -9.02 -6.46 -4.88
C ILE A 103 -9.36 -5.72 -3.58
N MET A 104 -8.41 -5.56 -2.67
CA MET A 104 -8.61 -4.81 -1.43
C MET A 104 -8.95 -3.35 -1.70
N ASN A 105 -8.27 -2.70 -2.65
CA ASN A 105 -8.57 -1.33 -3.07
C ASN A 105 -10.01 -1.20 -3.61
N VAL A 106 -10.51 -2.19 -4.34
CA VAL A 106 -11.91 -2.20 -4.83
C VAL A 106 -12.91 -2.17 -3.67
N PHE A 107 -12.66 -2.92 -2.59
CA PHE A 107 -13.52 -2.92 -1.40
C PHE A 107 -13.31 -1.71 -0.50
N TYR A 108 -12.11 -1.11 -0.55
CA TYR A 108 -11.74 0.02 0.28
C TYR A 108 -12.27 1.36 -0.26
N ILE A 109 -12.32 1.51 -1.58
CA ILE A 109 -12.78 2.75 -2.21
C ILE A 109 -14.20 3.18 -1.85
N PRO A 110 -15.21 2.31 -1.69
CA PRO A 110 -16.50 2.76 -1.21
C PRO A 110 -16.45 3.41 0.17
N LEU A 111 -15.62 2.87 1.07
CA LEU A 111 -15.42 3.46 2.40
C LEU A 111 -14.71 4.81 2.29
N LEU A 112 -13.64 4.88 1.48
CA LEU A 112 -12.79 6.06 1.39
C LEU A 112 -13.35 7.16 0.49
N ILE A 113 -14.19 6.85 -0.51
CA ILE A 113 -14.82 7.85 -1.36
C ILE A 113 -16.24 8.14 -0.87
N HIS A 114 -17.11 7.14 -0.75
CA HIS A 114 -18.51 7.40 -0.39
C HIS A 114 -18.67 7.68 1.10
N GLY A 115 -18.03 6.90 1.98
CA GLY A 115 -18.04 7.18 3.42
C GLY A 115 -17.41 8.53 3.73
N TYR A 116 -16.28 8.83 3.10
CA TYR A 116 -15.62 10.12 3.28
C TYR A 116 -16.38 11.30 2.66
N HIS A 117 -17.06 11.10 1.53
CA HIS A 117 -17.95 12.10 0.96
C HIS A 117 -19.13 12.41 1.88
N ALA A 118 -19.68 11.40 2.54
CA ALA A 118 -20.79 11.55 3.47
C ALA A 118 -20.35 12.29 4.76
N LEU A 119 -19.14 12.03 5.24
CA LEU A 119 -18.60 12.66 6.46
C LEU A 119 -18.10 14.08 6.21
N ILE A 120 -17.52 14.34 5.04
CA ILE A 120 -16.91 15.63 4.70
C ILE A 120 -17.55 16.17 3.42
N GLY A 121 -18.47 17.12 3.58
CA GLY A 121 -19.20 17.72 2.46
C GLY A 121 -18.32 18.59 1.54
N SER A 122 -17.23 19.17 2.05
CA SER A 122 -16.35 20.05 1.28
C SER A 122 -15.32 19.28 0.47
N THR A 123 -15.35 19.44 -0.85
CA THR A 123 -14.36 18.84 -1.78
C THR A 123 -12.94 19.28 -1.48
N VAL A 124 -12.72 20.56 -1.18
CA VAL A 124 -11.38 21.08 -0.86
C VAL A 124 -10.84 20.42 0.40
N LEU A 125 -11.68 20.31 1.44
CA LEU A 125 -11.29 19.68 2.70
C LEU A 125 -10.97 18.20 2.49
N ARG A 126 -11.74 17.49 1.65
CA ARG A 126 -11.46 16.09 1.28
C ARG A 126 -10.09 15.94 0.61
N ILE A 127 -9.76 16.82 -0.33
CA ILE A 127 -8.46 16.77 -1.03
C ILE A 127 -7.31 17.03 -0.07
N VAL A 128 -7.45 18.03 0.81
CA VAL A 128 -6.39 18.42 1.76
C VAL A 128 -6.15 17.34 2.83
N LEU A 129 -7.22 16.69 3.29
CA LEU A 129 -7.14 15.66 4.32
C LEU A 129 -6.86 14.26 3.77
N PHE A 130 -6.98 14.04 2.45
CA PHE A 130 -6.70 12.74 1.84
C PHE A 130 -5.28 12.22 2.14
N PRO A 131 -4.19 13.02 2.03
CA PRO A 131 -2.86 12.58 2.44
C PRO A 131 -2.78 12.16 3.91
N ILE A 132 -3.50 12.86 4.79
CA ILE A 132 -3.54 12.55 6.23
C ILE A 132 -4.24 11.21 6.47
N ASN A 133 -5.34 10.92 5.75
CA ASN A 133 -6.01 9.63 5.85
C ASN A 133 -5.10 8.48 5.41
N ILE A 134 -4.39 8.64 4.29
CA ILE A 134 -3.43 7.63 3.83
C ILE A 134 -2.32 7.44 4.86
N TRP A 135 -1.81 8.53 5.43
CA TRP A 135 -0.74 8.49 6.43
C TRP A 135 -1.18 7.83 7.74
N ILE A 136 -2.42 8.07 8.18
CA ILE A 136 -2.99 7.39 9.37
C ILE A 136 -3.13 5.89 9.13
N LEU A 137 -3.53 5.46 7.93
CA LEU A 137 -3.60 4.03 7.60
C LEU A 137 -2.22 3.38 7.63
N GLU A 138 -1.22 4.06 7.09
CA GLU A 138 0.16 3.59 7.10
C GLU A 138 0.70 3.46 8.54
N ILE A 139 0.37 4.40 9.43
CA ILE A 139 0.71 4.29 10.87
C ILE A 139 0.04 3.09 11.55
N ILE A 140 -1.19 2.74 11.16
CA ILE A 140 -1.93 1.61 11.73
C ILE A 140 -1.41 0.27 11.18
N GLU A 141 -1.03 0.22 9.91
CA GLU A 141 -0.53 -1.00 9.27
C GLU A 141 0.94 -1.30 9.62
N GLY A 142 1.76 -0.28 9.89
CA GLY A 142 3.13 -0.42 10.42
C GLY A 142 4.20 -0.64 9.37
#